data_AF-A0A2J8BBC1-F1
#
_entry.id   AF-A0A2J8BBC1-F1
#
_cell.length_a   1.000
_cell.length_b   1.000
_cell.length_c   1.000
_cell.angle_alpha   90.00
_cell.angle_beta   90.00
_cell.angle_gamma   90.00
#
_symmetry.space_group_name_H-M   'P 1'
#
loop_
_entity.id
_entity.type
_entity.pdbx_description
1 polymer ?
#
loop_
_entity_poly.entity_id
_entity_poly.type
_entity_poly.pdbx_seq_one_letter_code
_entity_poly.pdbx_strand_id
1 'polypeptide(L)'
;MGVWDTLRKSDRNRTRLEQMYEDAYALCNSPTRQNETLGPKERQRVEMGVACEQIANGTGEFGRTVTNPIPVNGLFGAWTYLSRLRWMQTGSKVFFHQLRQEGAIMVFALINRSGTWQDTLYVDPYHPYASRHRPKGYMLEKEFVFPRGVTTHIVAFPQGLYRYIQQEAKRRLGIALADEEGKYIQVEKTTYP
;
A
#
# COMPACT_ATOMS: atom_id res chain seq x y z
N MET A 1 -40.18 -15.96 10.49
CA MET A 1 -39.43 -14.75 10.06
C MET A 1 -39.62 -14.60 8.57
N GLY A 2 -40.26 -13.52 8.13
CA GLY A 2 -40.77 -13.36 6.77
C GLY A 2 -39.73 -12.84 5.78
N VAL A 3 -39.93 -13.14 4.50
CA VAL A 3 -39.10 -12.72 3.35
C VAL A 3 -38.80 -11.21 3.37
N TRP A 4 -39.74 -10.38 3.85
CA TRP A 4 -39.61 -8.94 3.99
C TRP A 4 -38.58 -8.48 5.04
N ASP A 5 -38.44 -9.21 6.16
CA ASP A 5 -37.40 -8.93 7.15
C ASP A 5 -36.01 -9.25 6.58
N THR A 6 -35.91 -10.31 5.78
CA THR A 6 -34.67 -10.71 5.11
C THR A 6 -34.27 -9.67 4.06
N LEU A 7 -35.22 -9.20 3.24
CA LEU A 7 -34.98 -8.13 2.25
C LEU A 7 -34.56 -6.81 2.90
N ARG A 8 -35.25 -6.39 3.98
CA ARG A 8 -34.90 -5.16 4.69
C ARG A 8 -33.54 -5.26 5.38
N LYS A 9 -33.20 -6.42 5.93
CA LYS A 9 -31.87 -6.69 6.49
C LYS A 9 -30.79 -6.72 5.40
N SER A 10 -31.06 -7.31 4.23
CA SER A 10 -30.10 -7.35 3.13
C SER A 10 -29.86 -5.96 2.54
N ASP A 11 -30.91 -5.16 2.38
CA ASP A 11 -30.82 -3.78 1.88
C ASP A 11 -30.04 -2.88 2.85
N ARG A 12 -30.37 -2.94 4.16
CA ARG A 12 -29.61 -2.25 5.20
C ARG A 12 -28.14 -2.70 5.27
N ASN A 13 -27.87 -4.00 5.09
CA ASN A 13 -26.50 -4.52 5.05
C ASN A 13 -25.75 -4.03 3.82
N ARG A 14 -26.42 -3.92 2.67
CA ARG A 14 -25.85 -3.35 1.44
C ARG A 14 -25.48 -1.88 1.65
N THR A 15 -26.38 -1.07 2.20
CA THR A 15 -26.08 0.35 2.52
C THR A 15 -24.90 0.47 3.48
N ARG A 16 -24.85 -0.38 4.52
CA ARG A 16 -23.72 -0.37 5.46
C ARG A 16 -22.40 -0.74 4.78
N LEU A 17 -22.42 -1.73 3.89
CA LEU A 17 -21.23 -2.16 3.17
C LEU A 17 -20.75 -1.08 2.19
N GLU A 18 -21.66 -0.47 1.43
CA GLU A 18 -21.37 0.69 0.56
C GLU A 18 -20.72 1.83 1.35
N GLN A 19 -21.26 2.15 2.52
CA GLN A 19 -20.67 3.18 3.39
C GLN A 19 -19.27 2.82 3.89
N MET A 20 -19.02 1.54 4.24
CA MET A 20 -17.67 1.08 4.59
C MET A 20 -16.68 1.22 3.42
N TYR A 21 -17.13 1.00 2.18
CA TYR A 21 -16.31 1.22 0.99
C TYR A 21 -15.98 2.69 0.77
N GLU A 22 -16.98 3.58 0.90
CA GLU A 22 -16.78 5.02 0.79
C GLU A 22 -15.83 5.56 1.87
N ASP A 23 -16.00 5.12 3.11
CA ASP A 23 -15.12 5.50 4.22
C ASP A 23 -13.68 5.01 3.99
N ALA A 24 -13.53 3.77 3.52
CA ALA A 24 -12.23 3.21 3.17
C ALA A 24 -11.57 3.96 2.01
N TYR A 25 -12.32 4.30 0.97
CA TYR A 25 -11.84 5.08 -0.17
C TYR A 25 -11.40 6.49 0.26
N ALA A 26 -12.23 7.18 1.06
CA ALA A 26 -11.92 8.51 1.57
C ALA A 26 -10.69 8.50 2.48
N LEU A 27 -10.52 7.48 3.32
CA LEU A 27 -9.32 7.30 4.15
C LEU A 27 -8.08 7.03 3.28
N CYS A 28 -8.16 6.10 2.33
CA CYS A 28 -7.01 5.72 1.50
C CYS A 28 -6.52 6.84 0.56
N ASN A 29 -7.37 7.82 0.27
CA ASN A 29 -7.06 8.93 -0.64
C ASN A 29 -6.91 10.29 0.07
N SER A 30 -6.81 10.32 1.40
CA SER A 30 -6.60 11.56 2.18
C SER A 30 -5.43 11.44 3.15
N PRO A 31 -4.29 12.14 2.92
CA PRO A 31 -3.18 12.16 3.86
C PRO A 31 -3.59 12.63 5.27
N THR A 32 -4.47 13.63 5.35
CA THR A 32 -5.00 14.13 6.63
C THR A 32 -5.70 13.02 7.41
N ARG A 33 -6.64 12.30 6.78
CA ARG A 33 -7.35 11.19 7.45
C ARG A 33 -6.41 10.05 7.81
N GLN A 34 -5.40 9.77 6.98
CA GLN A 34 -4.38 8.77 7.31
C GLN A 34 -3.59 9.16 8.55
N ASN A 35 -3.17 10.42 8.66
CA ASN A 35 -2.40 10.92 9.80
C ASN A 35 -3.20 10.88 11.11
N GLU A 36 -4.53 11.04 11.03
CA GLU A 36 -5.44 10.87 12.18
C GLU A 36 -5.49 9.43 12.71
N THR A 37 -5.13 8.43 11.89
CA THR A 37 -5.05 7.02 12.33
C THR A 37 -3.75 6.68 13.06
N LEU A 38 -2.75 7.58 13.03
CA LEU A 38 -1.44 7.35 13.65
C LEU A 38 -1.51 7.58 15.16
N GLY A 39 -0.67 6.85 15.90
CA GLY A 39 -0.49 7.11 17.33
C GLY A 39 0.14 8.50 17.57
N PRO A 40 -0.09 9.17 18.73
CA PRO A 40 0.32 10.57 18.93
C PRO A 40 1.78 10.87 18.62
N LYS A 41 2.70 9.99 19.04
CA LYS A 41 4.15 10.15 18.78
C LYS A 41 4.52 10.03 17.31
N GLU A 42 3.89 9.08 16.61
CA GLU A 42 4.14 8.87 15.18
C GLU A 42 3.55 10.01 14.36
N ARG A 43 2.32 10.42 14.69
CA ARG A 43 1.65 11.59 14.11
C ARG A 43 2.50 12.84 14.22
N GLN A 44 2.99 13.15 15.42
CA GLN A 44 3.88 14.30 15.64
C GLN A 44 5.12 14.23 14.76
N ARG A 45 5.77 13.07 14.67
CA ARG A 45 6.97 12.88 13.84
C ARG A 45 6.68 13.06 12.34
N VAL A 46 5.54 12.57 11.87
CA VAL A 46 5.06 12.73 10.49
C VAL A 46 4.73 14.19 10.17
N GLU A 47 4.01 14.88 11.06
CA GLU A 47 3.60 16.28 10.89
C GLU A 47 4.76 17.27 10.98
N MET A 48 5.78 16.97 11.79
CA MET A 48 7.04 17.74 11.85
C MET A 48 8.00 17.42 10.71
N GLY A 49 7.71 16.40 9.91
CA GLY A 49 8.50 16.00 8.74
C GLY A 49 8.47 17.07 7.65
N VAL A 50 9.49 17.06 6.78
CA VAL A 50 9.54 18.00 5.66
C VAL A 50 8.48 17.63 4.62
N ALA A 51 7.57 18.56 4.34
CA ALA A 51 6.59 18.46 3.26
C ALA A 51 7.29 18.53 1.89
N CYS A 52 7.63 17.38 1.32
CA CYS A 52 8.36 17.31 0.06
C CYS A 52 7.92 16.13 -0.80
N GLU A 53 8.12 16.30 -2.10
CA GLU A 53 7.90 15.26 -3.10
C GLU A 53 9.12 14.34 -3.25
N GLN A 54 10.31 14.89 -2.98
CA GLN A 54 11.61 14.24 -3.03
C GLN A 54 12.48 14.81 -1.90
N ILE A 55 13.33 13.99 -1.30
CA ILE A 55 14.23 14.41 -0.23
C ILE A 55 15.27 15.39 -0.79
N ALA A 56 15.44 16.53 -0.12
CA ALA A 56 16.46 17.51 -0.49
C ALA A 56 17.85 16.88 -0.39
N ASN A 57 18.67 17.06 -1.43
CA ASN A 57 20.02 16.49 -1.55
C ASN A 57 20.05 14.94 -1.51
N GLY A 58 18.94 14.27 -1.83
CA GLY A 58 18.94 12.83 -2.01
C GLY A 58 19.93 12.40 -3.09
N THR A 59 20.74 11.38 -2.82
CA THR A 59 21.74 10.87 -3.76
C THR A 59 21.36 9.48 -4.25
N GLY A 60 21.57 9.22 -5.54
CA GLY A 60 21.13 7.98 -6.19
C GLY A 60 19.73 8.09 -6.81
N GLU A 61 19.23 6.97 -7.33
CA GLU A 61 17.93 6.92 -8.00
C GLU A 61 16.77 7.01 -7.00
N PHE A 62 15.78 7.85 -7.31
CA PHE A 62 14.60 8.08 -6.47
C PHE A 62 13.84 6.79 -6.19
N GLY A 63 13.68 6.49 -4.90
CA GLY A 63 13.02 5.31 -4.36
C GLY A 63 13.83 4.01 -4.45
N ARG A 64 15.04 4.01 -5.01
CA ARG A 64 15.87 2.79 -5.15
C ARG A 64 17.11 2.75 -4.27
N THR A 65 17.30 3.78 -3.46
CA THR A 65 18.44 3.87 -2.55
C THR A 65 17.97 4.38 -1.20
N VAL A 66 18.65 3.96 -0.14
CA VAL A 66 18.39 4.44 1.22
C VAL A 66 18.63 5.95 1.37
N THR A 67 19.48 6.53 0.51
CA THR A 67 19.84 7.95 0.45
C THR A 67 18.93 8.80 -0.43
N ASN A 68 18.01 8.19 -1.19
CA ASN A 68 16.98 8.90 -1.94
C ASN A 68 15.64 8.13 -1.88
N PRO A 69 15.08 7.91 -0.68
CA PRO A 69 13.85 7.15 -0.50
C PRO A 69 12.61 7.96 -0.92
N ILE A 70 11.47 7.26 -1.05
CA ILE A 70 10.18 7.88 -1.34
C ILE A 70 9.60 8.46 -0.04
N PRO A 71 9.35 9.78 0.06
CA PRO A 71 8.75 10.36 1.25
C PRO A 71 7.26 10.00 1.33
N VAL A 72 6.82 9.50 2.49
CA VAL A 72 5.42 9.18 2.79
C VAL A 72 5.02 9.45 4.23
N ASN A 73 3.70 9.44 4.48
CA ASN A 73 3.09 9.59 5.79
C ASN A 73 2.81 8.24 6.47
N GLY A 74 3.81 7.74 7.17
CA GLY A 74 3.73 6.49 7.91
C GLY A 74 3.61 5.25 7.02
N LEU A 75 3.43 4.09 7.65
CA LEU A 75 3.19 2.84 6.92
C LEU A 75 1.88 2.84 6.16
N PHE A 76 0.87 3.62 6.58
CA PHE A 76 -0.37 3.75 5.81
C PHE A 76 -0.11 4.46 4.47
N GLY A 77 0.63 5.58 4.48
CA GLY A 77 1.03 6.28 3.25
C GLY A 77 1.88 5.40 2.34
N ALA A 78 2.82 4.62 2.90
CA ALA A 78 3.60 3.64 2.14
C ALA A 78 2.68 2.61 1.44
N TRP A 79 1.74 2.04 2.20
CA TRP A 79 0.81 1.03 1.72
C TRP A 79 -0.07 1.53 0.57
N THR A 80 -0.60 2.75 0.68
CA THR A 80 -1.44 3.34 -0.38
C THR A 80 -0.63 3.76 -1.60
N TYR A 81 0.55 4.36 -1.40
CA TYR A 81 1.46 4.75 -2.47
C TYR A 81 1.90 3.54 -3.31
N LEU A 82 2.43 2.49 -2.66
CA LEU A 82 2.92 1.30 -3.35
C LEU A 82 1.78 0.56 -4.06
N SER A 83 0.58 0.54 -3.47
CA SER A 83 -0.60 -0.07 -4.11
C SER A 83 -1.07 0.68 -5.36
N ARG A 84 -0.66 1.93 -5.57
CA ARG A 84 -0.96 2.72 -6.79
C ARG A 84 0.09 2.55 -7.89
N LEU A 85 1.19 1.89 -7.59
CA LEU A 85 2.25 1.68 -8.58
C LEU A 85 1.84 0.64 -9.62
N ARG A 86 2.31 0.88 -10.85
CA ARG A 86 2.26 -0.06 -11.97
C ARG A 86 3.60 -0.10 -12.67
N TRP A 87 3.94 -1.27 -13.18
CA TRP A 87 5.13 -1.44 -14.01
C TRP A 87 4.93 -0.79 -15.37
N MET A 88 5.79 0.16 -15.76
CA MET A 88 5.57 0.97 -16.96
C MET A 88 5.67 0.17 -18.26
N GLN A 89 6.49 -0.88 -18.30
CA GLN A 89 6.71 -1.65 -19.53
C GLN A 89 5.46 -2.41 -19.99
N THR A 90 4.62 -2.85 -19.05
CA THR A 90 3.46 -3.70 -19.35
C THR A 90 2.14 -3.13 -18.83
N GLY A 91 2.18 -2.06 -18.03
CA GLY A 91 1.03 -1.56 -17.28
C GLY A 91 0.57 -2.48 -16.14
N SER A 92 1.31 -3.56 -15.87
CA SER A 92 0.94 -4.54 -14.86
C SER A 92 1.00 -3.95 -13.45
N LYS A 93 0.10 -4.42 -12.60
CA LYS A 93 0.12 -4.11 -11.18
C LYS A 93 1.35 -4.72 -10.51
N VAL A 94 1.80 -4.08 -9.45
CA VAL A 94 2.87 -4.59 -8.59
C VAL A 94 2.28 -4.94 -7.23
N PHE A 95 2.81 -6.02 -6.66
CA PHE A 95 2.47 -6.54 -5.35
C PHE A 95 3.70 -6.48 -4.45
N PHE A 96 3.51 -6.33 -3.13
CA PHE A 96 4.64 -6.05 -2.25
C PHE A 96 4.49 -6.56 -0.83
N HIS A 97 5.61 -6.68 -0.15
CA HIS A 97 5.68 -6.80 1.31
C HIS A 97 6.84 -5.97 1.85
N GLN A 98 6.83 -5.66 3.15
CA GLN A 98 7.99 -5.06 3.79
C GLN A 98 9.08 -6.13 3.92
N LEU A 99 10.23 -5.89 3.30
CA LEU A 99 11.38 -6.80 3.34
C LEU A 99 12.18 -6.62 4.62
N ARG A 100 12.53 -5.38 4.95
CA ARG A 100 13.32 -5.03 6.14
C ARG A 100 13.20 -3.55 6.47
N GLN A 101 13.94 -3.13 7.49
CA GLN A 101 14.08 -1.74 7.89
C GLN A 101 15.57 -1.41 8.00
N GLU A 102 15.97 -0.24 7.49
CA GLU A 102 17.32 0.29 7.55
C GLU A 102 17.30 1.65 8.26
N GLY A 103 17.61 1.66 9.55
CA GLY A 103 17.44 2.85 10.39
C GLY A 103 15.97 3.29 10.41
N ALA A 104 15.68 4.47 9.86
CA ALA A 104 14.33 5.02 9.74
C ALA A 104 13.61 4.61 8.44
N ILE A 105 14.35 4.04 7.47
CA ILE A 105 13.85 3.76 6.12
C ILE A 105 13.25 2.36 6.05
N MET A 106 12.07 2.25 5.46
CA MET A 106 11.40 0.98 5.20
C MET A 106 11.76 0.48 3.81
N VAL A 107 12.14 -0.79 3.72
CA VAL A 107 12.53 -1.43 2.46
C VAL A 107 11.42 -2.40 2.07
N PHE A 108 10.90 -2.26 0.85
CA PHE A 108 9.84 -3.08 0.30
C PHE A 108 10.35 -3.87 -0.88
N ALA A 109 9.97 -5.14 -0.93
CA ALA A 109 10.16 -5.97 -2.10
C ALA A 109 8.89 -5.99 -2.93
N LEU A 110 9.06 -5.86 -4.24
CA LEU A 110 7.98 -5.79 -5.21
C LEU A 110 8.07 -6.95 -6.18
N ILE A 111 6.91 -7.40 -6.64
CA ILE A 111 6.78 -8.42 -7.68
C ILE A 111 5.57 -8.13 -8.56
N ASN A 112 5.60 -8.57 -9.80
CA ASN A 112 4.42 -8.53 -10.66
C ASN A 112 3.67 -9.88 -10.63
N ARG A 113 2.49 -9.92 -11.25
CA ARG A 113 1.68 -11.15 -11.33
C ARG A 113 2.41 -12.33 -12.00
N SER A 114 3.26 -12.09 -12.99
CA SER A 114 3.98 -13.18 -13.68
C SER A 114 5.15 -13.74 -12.87
N GLY A 115 5.53 -13.13 -11.75
CA GLY A 115 6.69 -13.55 -10.96
C GLY A 115 8.05 -13.27 -11.61
N THR A 116 8.06 -12.82 -12.87
CA THR A 116 9.27 -12.65 -13.70
C THR A 116 9.94 -11.30 -13.51
N TRP A 117 9.28 -10.36 -12.85
CA TRP A 117 9.85 -9.05 -12.53
C TRP A 117 9.80 -8.83 -11.03
N GLN A 118 10.91 -8.36 -10.49
CA GLN A 118 11.10 -8.03 -9.08
C GLN A 118 11.85 -6.70 -8.97
N ASP A 119 11.59 -5.96 -7.90
CA ASP A 119 12.31 -4.72 -7.58
C ASP A 119 12.34 -4.51 -6.07
N THR A 120 13.15 -3.56 -5.61
CA THR A 120 13.22 -3.15 -4.22
C THR A 120 13.08 -1.63 -4.13
N LEU A 121 12.12 -1.16 -3.34
CA LEU A 121 11.90 0.27 -3.11
C LEU A 121 12.14 0.65 -1.66
N TYR A 122 12.65 1.87 -1.47
CA TYR A 122 12.97 2.47 -0.18
C TYR A 122 11.99 3.60 0.09
N VAL A 123 11.45 3.63 1.31
CA VAL A 123 10.40 4.55 1.72
C VAL A 123 10.79 5.21 3.05
N ASP A 124 10.74 6.53 3.10
CA ASP A 124 10.86 7.30 4.34
C ASP A 124 9.45 7.61 4.87
N PRO A 125 9.03 7.03 6.00
CA PRO A 125 7.66 7.18 6.51
C PRO A 125 7.45 8.46 7.33
N TYR A 126 8.43 9.35 7.44
CA TYR A 126 8.35 10.51 8.35
C TYR A 126 8.12 11.84 7.63
N HIS A 127 7.15 11.85 6.71
CA HIS A 127 6.73 13.04 5.95
C HIS A 127 5.22 13.23 6.02
N PRO A 128 4.70 14.47 5.95
CA PRO A 128 3.28 14.75 6.20
C PRO A 128 2.32 14.16 5.16
N TYR A 129 2.81 13.77 3.98
CA TYR A 129 2.05 13.10 2.92
C TYR A 129 2.93 12.19 2.05
N ALA A 130 2.30 11.25 1.34
CA ALA A 130 2.92 10.46 0.29
C ALA A 130 3.24 11.28 -0.97
N SER A 131 4.48 11.14 -1.46
CA SER A 131 4.93 11.69 -2.72
C SER A 131 3.97 11.37 -3.87
N ARG A 132 3.86 12.30 -4.81
CA ARG A 132 3.17 12.16 -6.10
C ARG A 132 4.15 11.85 -7.23
N HIS A 133 5.46 11.87 -6.95
CA HIS A 133 6.48 11.41 -7.88
C HIS A 133 6.54 9.89 -7.88
N ARG A 134 7.15 9.33 -8.93
CA ARG A 134 7.31 7.88 -9.11
C ARG A 134 8.76 7.53 -9.40
N PRO A 135 9.26 6.38 -8.91
CA PRO A 135 10.54 5.85 -9.35
C PRO A 135 10.55 5.64 -10.87
N LYS A 136 11.73 5.69 -11.48
CA LYS A 136 11.88 5.46 -12.92
C LYS A 136 11.40 4.05 -13.28
N GLY A 137 10.70 3.93 -14.40
CA GLY A 137 10.13 2.65 -14.85
C GLY A 137 8.77 2.31 -14.24
N TYR A 138 8.20 3.19 -13.40
CA TYR A 138 6.84 3.03 -12.88
C TYR A 138 5.87 4.03 -13.51
N MET A 139 4.59 3.68 -13.41
CA MET A 139 3.46 4.61 -13.46
C MET A 139 2.84 4.68 -12.06
N LEU A 140 2.22 5.81 -11.73
CA LEU A 140 1.53 6.02 -10.47
C LEU A 140 0.07 6.37 -10.77
N GLU A 141 -0.85 5.51 -10.34
CA GLU A 141 -2.29 5.77 -10.45
C GLU A 141 -2.66 7.00 -9.62
N LYS A 142 -3.66 7.78 -10.06
CA LYS A 142 -4.09 8.99 -9.34
C LYS A 142 -4.66 8.66 -7.96
N GLU A 143 -5.40 7.56 -7.87
CA GLU A 143 -6.15 7.17 -6.68
C GLU A 143 -5.84 5.73 -6.29
N PHE A 144 -5.88 5.47 -5.00
CA PHE A 144 -5.89 4.14 -4.45
C PHE A 144 -7.27 3.50 -4.67
N VAL A 145 -7.29 2.32 -5.28
CA VAL A 145 -8.51 1.55 -5.53
C VAL A 145 -8.54 0.26 -4.71
N PHE A 146 -7.49 -0.56 -4.83
CA PHE A 146 -7.36 -1.82 -4.08
C PHE A 146 -5.97 -1.97 -3.49
N PRO A 147 -5.85 -2.59 -2.30
CA PRO A 147 -4.56 -2.89 -1.74
C PRO A 147 -3.87 -4.02 -2.52
N ARG A 148 -2.57 -3.86 -2.72
CA ARG A 148 -1.74 -4.81 -3.50
C ARG A 148 -0.58 -5.39 -2.71
N GLY A 149 -0.46 -5.08 -1.42
CA GLY A 149 0.63 -5.60 -0.61
C GLY A 149 0.39 -5.41 0.88
N VAL A 150 1.44 -5.69 1.63
CA VAL A 150 1.45 -5.54 3.08
C VAL A 150 2.64 -4.73 3.59
N THR A 151 2.50 -4.14 4.78
CA THR A 151 3.60 -3.44 5.47
C THR A 151 4.20 -4.27 6.59
N THR A 152 4.17 -5.59 6.45
CA THR A 152 4.83 -6.54 7.35
C THR A 152 5.67 -7.51 6.54
N HIS A 153 6.63 -8.13 7.22
CA HIS A 153 7.46 -9.16 6.62
C HIS A 153 6.70 -10.46 6.42
N ILE A 154 6.85 -11.06 5.23
CA ILE A 154 6.32 -12.38 4.89
C ILE A 154 7.53 -13.26 4.57
N VAL A 155 7.69 -14.34 5.33
CA VAL A 155 8.86 -15.24 5.19
C VAL A 155 8.89 -15.94 3.84
N ALA A 156 7.74 -16.39 3.34
CA ALA A 156 7.65 -17.13 2.08
C ALA A 156 7.08 -16.28 0.95
N PHE A 157 7.44 -15.00 0.86
CA PHE A 157 6.89 -14.11 -0.15
C PHE A 157 7.20 -14.61 -1.58
N PRO A 158 6.24 -14.59 -2.53
CA PRO A 158 4.86 -14.09 -2.45
C PRO A 158 3.79 -15.15 -2.09
N GLN A 159 4.16 -16.33 -1.59
CA GLN A 159 3.22 -17.39 -1.22
C GLN A 159 2.19 -16.89 -0.19
N GLY A 160 0.91 -17.05 -0.52
CA GLY A 160 -0.20 -16.65 0.36
C GLY A 160 -0.42 -15.14 0.49
N LEU A 161 0.28 -14.31 -0.28
CA LEU A 161 0.22 -12.85 -0.19
C LEU A 161 -1.21 -12.30 -0.24
N TYR A 162 -2.07 -12.81 -1.12
CA TYR A 162 -3.46 -12.36 -1.23
C TYR A 162 -4.22 -12.41 0.10
N ARG A 163 -4.01 -13.48 0.89
CA ARG A 163 -4.63 -13.62 2.21
C ARG A 163 -4.07 -12.60 3.20
N TYR A 164 -2.78 -12.33 3.17
CA TYR A 164 -2.15 -11.32 4.02
C TYR A 164 -2.64 -9.91 3.67
N ILE A 165 -2.82 -9.59 2.38
CA ILE A 165 -3.42 -8.32 1.94
C ILE A 165 -4.83 -8.16 2.51
N GLN A 166 -5.67 -9.19 2.42
CA GLN A 166 -7.03 -9.15 2.98
C GLN A 166 -7.03 -8.94 4.49
N GLN A 167 -6.09 -9.56 5.22
CA GLN A 167 -5.95 -9.39 6.67
C GLN A 167 -5.52 -7.97 7.03
N GLU A 168 -4.56 -7.40 6.31
CA GLU A 168 -4.11 -6.04 6.53
C GLU A 168 -5.20 -5.01 6.19
N ALA A 169 -5.91 -5.20 5.08
CA ALA A 169 -7.06 -4.38 4.72
C ALA A 169 -8.14 -4.44 5.80
N LYS A 170 -8.47 -5.64 6.29
CA LYS A 170 -9.45 -5.79 7.39
C LYS A 170 -9.00 -5.07 8.67
N ARG A 171 -7.71 -5.14 8.99
CA ARG A 171 -7.13 -4.45 10.17
C ARG A 171 -7.18 -2.93 10.02
N ARG A 172 -6.87 -2.39 8.84
CA ARG A 172 -6.78 -0.95 8.59
C ARG A 172 -8.13 -0.29 8.27
N LEU A 173 -8.99 -1.00 7.56
CA LEU A 173 -10.21 -0.46 6.92
C LEU A 173 -11.49 -1.10 7.45
N GLY A 174 -11.40 -2.16 8.27
CA GLY A 174 -12.57 -2.92 8.73
C GLY A 174 -13.21 -3.84 7.68
N ILE A 175 -12.69 -3.84 6.44
CA ILE A 175 -13.16 -4.65 5.32
C ILE A 175 -12.01 -5.45 4.70
N ALA A 176 -12.29 -6.71 4.38
CA ALA A 176 -11.31 -7.59 3.75
C ALA A 176 -11.30 -7.35 2.23
N LEU A 177 -10.34 -6.56 1.76
CA LEU A 177 -10.15 -6.22 0.34
C LEU A 177 -8.75 -6.57 -0.11
N ALA A 178 -8.63 -6.93 -1.38
CA ALA A 178 -7.37 -7.15 -2.07
C ALA A 178 -7.62 -7.06 -3.58
N ASP A 179 -6.60 -6.65 -4.32
CA ASP A 179 -6.66 -6.74 -5.77
C ASP A 179 -6.68 -8.23 -6.19
N GLU A 180 -7.71 -8.61 -6.95
CA GLU A 180 -7.96 -9.99 -7.38
C GLU A 180 -6.81 -10.61 -8.18
N GLU A 181 -6.00 -9.79 -8.87
CA GLU A 181 -4.82 -10.29 -9.57
C GLU A 181 -3.79 -10.93 -8.62
N GLY A 182 -3.82 -10.57 -7.33
CA GLY A 182 -2.95 -11.13 -6.30
C GLY A 182 -3.18 -12.63 -6.06
N LYS A 183 -4.35 -13.18 -6.45
CA LYS A 183 -4.63 -14.63 -6.40
C LYS A 183 -3.78 -15.44 -7.38
N TYR A 184 -3.30 -14.78 -8.43
CA TYR A 184 -2.71 -15.43 -9.60
C TYR A 184 -1.23 -15.09 -9.77
N ILE A 185 -0.55 -14.69 -8.69
CA ILE A 185 0.90 -14.48 -8.73
C ILE A 185 1.57 -15.83 -9.00
N GLN A 186 2.37 -15.92 -10.05
CA GLN A 186 3.08 -17.14 -10.45
C GLN A 186 4.31 -17.36 -9.55
N VAL A 187 4.08 -17.88 -8.34
CA VAL A 187 5.10 -18.07 -7.30
C VAL A 187 6.23 -19.00 -7.76
N GLU A 188 5.95 -19.98 -8.60
CA GLU A 188 6.95 -20.94 -9.11
C GLU A 188 8.06 -20.29 -9.95
N LYS A 189 7.82 -19.09 -10.50
CA LYS A 189 8.79 -18.38 -11.35
C LYS A 189 9.63 -17.36 -10.57
N THR A 190 9.45 -17.29 -9.26
CA THR A 190 10.13 -16.29 -8.44
C THR A 190 11.49 -16.81 -8.00
N THR A 191 12.54 -16.03 -8.25
CA THR A 191 13.89 -16.24 -7.70
C THR A 191 14.03 -15.68 -6.28
N TYR A 192 12.91 -15.44 -5.59
CA TYR A 192 12.91 -14.89 -4.24
C TYR A 192 13.38 -16.00 -3.27
N PRO A 193 14.48 -15.80 -2.52
CA PRO A 193 15.00 -16.81 -1.59
C PRO A 193 14.07 -17.05 -0.41
#